data_AF-A0AAW1K5G9-F1
#
_entry.id   AF-A0AAW1K5G9-F1
#
_cell.length_a   1.000
_cell.length_b   1.000
_cell.length_c   1.000
_cell.angle_alpha   90.00
_cell.angle_beta   90.00
_cell.angle_gamma   90.00
#
_symmetry.space_group_name_H-M   'P 1'
#
loop_
_entity.id
_entity.type
_entity.pdbx_description
1 polymer ?
#
loop_
_entity_poly.entity_id
_entity_poly.type
_entity_poly.pdbx_seq_one_letter_code
_entity_poly.pdbx_strand_id
1 'polypeptide(L)'
;MDGLCPVCSAVEETEVNVIWDCGWARGVWLDGDIEECIEVVRNEVREWVSGVWQFLGENERLEFMMMCWAIWRARNELVFEGADVSPRGVLRRVEGLMVEMEQGRQHV
;
A
#
# COMPACT_ATOMS: atom_id res chain seq x y z
N MET A 1 20.31 9.70 13.74
CA MET A 1 19.55 8.43 13.73
C MET A 1 18.70 8.54 12.49
N ASP A 2 19.36 8.43 11.35
CA ASP A 2 18.79 8.86 10.08
C ASP A 2 18.57 7.57 9.29
N GLY A 3 17.32 7.30 8.93
CA GLY A 3 16.94 6.08 8.19
C GLY A 3 16.01 5.12 8.91
N LEU A 4 15.43 5.44 10.08
CA LEU A 4 14.29 4.65 10.58
C LEU A 4 13.02 5.00 9.82
N CYS A 5 12.13 4.03 9.63
CA CYS A 5 10.82 4.26 9.03
C CYS A 5 10.05 5.31 9.82
N PRO A 6 9.60 6.41 9.18
CA PRO A 6 8.91 7.51 9.86
C PRO A 6 7.57 7.08 10.44
N VAL A 7 6.98 6.00 9.94
CA VAL A 7 5.67 5.52 10.41
C VAL A 7 5.81 4.63 11.65
N CYS A 8 6.61 3.56 11.59
CA CYS A 8 6.72 2.64 12.72
C CYS A 8 7.83 3.02 13.73
N SER A 9 8.78 3.86 13.33
CA SER A 9 9.95 4.26 14.14
C SER A 9 10.78 3.10 14.72
N ALA A 10 10.62 1.88 14.18
CA ALA A 10 11.16 0.65 14.77
C ALA A 10 12.19 -0.06 13.89
N VAL A 11 12.04 0.02 12.57
CA VAL A 11 12.87 -0.68 11.58
C VAL A 11 13.44 0.34 10.59
N GLU A 12 14.59 0.03 10.00
CA GLU A 12 15.16 0.82 8.92
C GLU A 12 14.15 1.03 7.78
N GLU A 13 14.14 2.23 7.25
CA GLU A 13 13.32 2.61 6.12
C GLU A 13 13.87 1.97 4.84
N THR A 14 13.13 1.00 4.33
CA THR A 14 13.34 0.40 3.03
C THR A 14 12.04 0.44 2.26
N GLU A 15 12.10 0.32 0.93
CA GLU A 15 10.91 0.20 0.09
C GLU A 15 10.02 -0.98 0.56
N VAL A 16 10.67 -2.08 0.95
CA VAL A 16 9.98 -3.28 1.44
C VAL A 16 9.28 -3.01 2.77
N ASN A 17 9.96 -2.33 3.71
CA ASN A 17 9.39 -1.99 5.00
C ASN A 17 8.24 -0.99 4.86
N VAL A 18 8.43 0.11 4.12
CA VAL A 18 7.42 1.18 3.98
C VAL A 18 6.12 0.65 3.41
N ILE A 19 6.19 -0.21 2.39
CA ILE A 19 4.97 -0.68 1.72
C ILE A 19 4.41 -1.95 2.36
N TRP A 20 5.23 -2.81 2.99
CA TRP A 20 4.78 -4.11 3.50
C TRP A 20 5.08 -4.38 4.95
N ASP A 21 6.36 -4.45 5.34
CA ASP A 21 6.73 -5.07 6.62
C ASP A 21 6.45 -4.15 7.82
N CYS A 22 6.30 -2.85 7.57
CA CYS A 22 5.90 -1.88 8.57
C CYS A 22 4.56 -2.33 9.18
N GLY A 23 4.50 -2.45 10.51
CA GLY A 23 3.28 -2.89 11.20
C GLY A 23 2.05 -2.05 10.86
N TRP A 24 2.24 -0.77 10.56
CA TRP A 24 1.17 0.09 10.05
C TRP A 24 0.74 -0.28 8.63
N ALA A 25 1.69 -0.54 7.73
CA ALA A 25 1.39 -0.95 6.36
C ALA A 25 0.71 -2.33 6.34
N ARG A 26 1.19 -3.29 7.15
CA ARG A 26 0.49 -4.56 7.38
C ARG A 26 -0.97 -4.36 7.82
N GLY A 27 -1.21 -3.38 8.69
CA GLY A 27 -2.57 -3.00 9.08
C GLY A 27 -3.44 -2.57 7.89
N VAL A 28 -2.87 -1.84 6.92
CA VAL A 28 -3.60 -1.46 5.68
C VAL A 28 -3.94 -2.70 4.86
N TRP A 29 -2.99 -3.62 4.69
CA TRP A 29 -3.21 -4.84 3.90
C TRP A 29 -4.19 -5.81 4.55
N LEU A 30 -4.13 -5.97 5.88
CA LEU A 30 -5.03 -6.84 6.65
C LEU A 30 -6.46 -6.30 6.73
N ASP A 31 -6.61 -4.97 6.78
CA ASP A 31 -7.93 -4.35 6.78
C ASP A 31 -8.54 -4.25 5.35
N GLY A 32 -7.77 -4.58 4.30
CA GLY A 32 -8.20 -4.58 2.90
C GLY A 32 -8.52 -5.99 2.37
N ASP A 33 -9.16 -6.07 1.19
CA ASP A 33 -9.66 -7.32 0.62
C ASP A 33 -8.61 -8.14 -0.17
N ILE A 34 -7.30 -7.86 0.00
CA ILE A 34 -6.21 -8.55 -0.70
C ILE A 34 -5.09 -9.03 0.24
N GLU A 35 -5.47 -9.56 1.41
CA GLU A 35 -4.57 -10.02 2.46
C GLU A 35 -3.59 -11.12 2.02
N GLU A 36 -3.97 -11.96 1.05
CA GLU A 36 -3.13 -13.04 0.53
C GLU A 36 -1.84 -12.51 -0.12
N CYS A 37 -1.82 -11.23 -0.51
CA CYS A 37 -0.63 -10.56 -1.02
C CYS A 37 0.47 -10.41 0.04
N ILE A 38 0.12 -10.41 1.33
CA ILE A 38 1.06 -10.21 2.44
C ILE A 38 2.02 -11.39 2.57
N GLU A 39 1.52 -12.61 2.36
CA GLU A 39 2.21 -13.87 2.65
C GLU A 39 3.17 -14.32 1.53
N VAL A 40 3.21 -13.60 0.41
CA VAL A 40 4.16 -13.88 -0.69
C VAL A 40 5.59 -13.57 -0.23
N VAL A 41 6.38 -14.64 -0.06
CA VAL A 41 7.80 -14.62 0.31
C VAL A 41 8.60 -13.78 -0.69
N ARG A 42 9.51 -12.95 -0.18
CA ARG A 42 10.23 -11.95 -0.98
C ARG A 42 11.57 -11.58 -0.38
N ASN A 43 12.57 -11.36 -1.22
CA ASN A 43 13.80 -10.65 -0.84
C ASN A 43 13.82 -9.22 -1.37
N GLU A 44 13.13 -8.96 -2.48
CA GLU A 44 13.07 -7.67 -3.17
C GLU A 44 11.64 -7.29 -3.58
N VAL A 45 11.38 -5.99 -3.73
CA VAL A 45 10.08 -5.45 -4.19
C VAL A 45 9.65 -6.07 -5.52
N ARG A 46 10.59 -6.24 -6.45
CA ARG A 46 10.32 -6.79 -7.77
C ARG A 46 9.82 -8.23 -7.73
N GLU A 47 10.42 -9.06 -6.88
CA GLU A 47 10.01 -10.46 -6.69
C GLU A 47 8.58 -10.53 -6.16
N TRP A 48 8.28 -9.68 -5.17
CA TRP A 48 6.95 -9.61 -4.58
C TRP A 48 5.89 -9.14 -5.57
N VAL A 49 6.10 -8.02 -6.27
CA VAL A 49 5.16 -7.53 -7.29
C VAL A 49 4.93 -8.61 -8.34
N SER A 50 6.00 -9.25 -8.84
CA SER A 50 5.89 -10.29 -9.87
C SER A 50 5.15 -11.53 -9.37
N GLY A 51 5.34 -11.90 -8.09
CA GLY A 51 4.66 -13.01 -7.45
C GLY A 51 3.17 -12.74 -7.29
N VAL A 52 2.82 -11.63 -6.64
CA VAL A 52 1.42 -11.23 -6.43
C VAL A 52 0.68 -11.08 -7.78
N TRP A 53 1.30 -10.43 -8.77
CA TRP A 53 0.68 -10.17 -10.07
C TRP A 53 0.21 -11.43 -10.81
N GLN A 54 0.86 -12.58 -10.56
CA GLN A 54 0.49 -13.85 -11.19
C GLN A 54 -0.82 -14.43 -10.63
N PHE A 55 -1.19 -14.09 -9.40
CA PHE A 55 -2.37 -14.62 -8.73
C PHE A 55 -3.59 -13.70 -8.85
N LEU A 56 -3.36 -12.40 -9.04
CA LEU A 56 -4.43 -11.41 -9.10
C LEU A 56 -5.09 -11.30 -10.49
N GLY A 57 -6.41 -11.15 -10.51
CA GLY A 57 -7.21 -10.73 -11.66
C GLY A 57 -7.00 -9.25 -12.01
N GLU A 58 -7.64 -8.77 -13.09
CA GLU A 58 -7.44 -7.38 -13.56
C GLU A 58 -7.85 -6.33 -12.51
N ASN A 59 -9.02 -6.49 -11.89
CA ASN A 59 -9.51 -5.55 -10.89
C ASN A 59 -8.67 -5.59 -9.60
N GLU A 60 -8.30 -6.79 -9.14
CA GLU A 60 -7.44 -6.96 -7.96
C GLU A 60 -6.04 -6.38 -8.20
N ARG A 61 -5.48 -6.51 -9.41
CA ARG A 61 -4.21 -5.87 -9.78
C ARG A 61 -4.29 -4.35 -9.70
N LEU A 62 -5.41 -3.78 -10.12
CA LEU A 62 -5.63 -2.35 -10.00
C LEU A 62 -5.68 -1.94 -8.52
N GLU A 63 -6.53 -2.60 -7.74
CA GLU A 63 -6.65 -2.37 -6.30
C GLU A 63 -5.31 -2.48 -5.57
N PHE A 64 -4.54 -3.53 -5.87
CA PHE A 64 -3.18 -3.75 -5.38
C PHE A 64 -2.25 -2.57 -5.68
N MET A 65 -2.25 -2.06 -6.92
CA MET A 65 -1.44 -0.90 -7.29
C MET A 65 -1.92 0.37 -6.56
N MET A 66 -3.23 0.53 -6.41
CA MET A 66 -3.82 1.66 -5.68
C MET A 66 -3.46 1.64 -4.20
N MET A 67 -3.46 0.46 -3.57
CA MET A 67 -3.00 0.29 -2.19
C MET A 67 -1.52 0.61 -2.04
N CYS A 68 -0.65 0.07 -2.89
CA CYS A 68 0.78 0.38 -2.86
C CYS A 68 1.02 1.90 -2.95
N TRP A 69 0.35 2.56 -3.89
CA TRP A 69 0.44 4.00 -4.06
C TRP A 69 -0.11 4.76 -2.85
N ALA A 70 -1.25 4.35 -2.30
CA ALA A 70 -1.88 5.04 -1.18
C ALA A 70 -1.06 4.93 0.12
N ILE A 71 -0.40 3.78 0.35
CA ILE A 71 0.54 3.56 1.45
C ILE A 71 1.76 4.49 1.31
N TRP A 72 2.38 4.50 0.13
CA TRP A 72 3.51 5.40 -0.17
C TRP A 72 3.12 6.87 -0.01
N ARG A 73 1.95 7.25 -0.51
CA ARG A 73 1.38 8.59 -0.43
C ARG A 73 1.21 9.02 1.02
N ALA A 74 0.58 8.19 1.85
CA ALA A 74 0.35 8.50 3.26
C ALA A 74 1.68 8.65 4.02
N ARG A 75 2.67 7.77 3.79
CA ARG A 75 4.01 7.94 4.34
C ARG A 75 4.63 9.30 3.96
N ASN A 76 4.46 9.73 2.72
CA ASN A 76 4.97 11.03 2.27
C ASN A 76 4.22 12.20 2.91
N GLU A 77 2.90 12.12 3.06
CA GLU A 77 2.11 13.13 3.75
C GLU A 77 2.55 13.26 5.22
N LEU A 78 2.85 12.16 5.90
CA LEU A 78 3.45 12.19 7.23
C LEU A 78 4.79 12.94 7.24
N VAL A 79 5.70 12.62 6.31
CA VAL A 79 7.05 13.18 6.29
C VAL A 79 7.10 14.64 5.86
N PHE A 80 6.33 15.03 4.84
CA PHE A 80 6.41 16.37 4.25
C PHE A 80 5.35 17.33 4.79
N GLU A 81 4.23 16.82 5.28
CA GLU A 81 3.08 17.62 5.72
C GLU A 81 2.77 17.45 7.21
N GLY A 82 3.42 16.50 7.89
CA GLY A 82 3.13 16.18 9.29
C GLY A 82 1.74 15.58 9.50
N ALA A 83 1.17 14.99 8.45
CA ALA A 83 -0.18 14.44 8.49
C ALA A 83 -0.28 13.21 9.40
N ASP A 84 -1.41 13.06 10.08
CA ASP A 84 -1.72 11.83 10.80
C ASP A 84 -2.12 10.73 9.80
N VAL A 85 -1.51 9.56 9.94
CA VAL A 85 -1.70 8.43 9.02
C VAL A 85 -2.30 7.25 9.76
N SER A 86 -3.50 6.84 9.33
CA SER A 86 -4.18 5.67 9.87
C SER A 86 -4.45 4.66 8.76
N PRO A 87 -4.38 3.34 9.03
CA PRO A 87 -4.67 2.33 8.01
C PRO A 87 -6.04 2.52 7.34
N ARG A 88 -7.07 2.78 8.16
CA ARG A 88 -8.42 3.12 7.68
C ARG A 88 -8.47 4.37 6.80
N GLY A 89 -7.63 5.36 7.05
CA GLY A 89 -7.54 6.56 6.21
C GLY A 89 -7.00 6.24 4.81
N VAL A 90 -6.04 5.32 4.74
CA VAL A 90 -5.50 4.82 3.47
C VAL A 90 -6.56 4.03 2.70
N LEU A 91 -7.30 3.14 3.36
CA LEU A 91 -8.34 2.34 2.70
C LEU A 91 -9.47 3.21 2.13
N ARG A 92 -9.98 4.18 2.89
CA ARG A 92 -10.97 5.14 2.37
C ARG A 92 -10.50 5.88 1.12
N ARG A 93 -9.20 6.16 1.02
CA ARG A 93 -8.60 6.78 -0.16
C ARG A 93 -8.60 5.80 -1.34
N VAL A 94 -8.25 4.55 -1.12
CA VAL A 94 -8.29 3.50 -2.16
C VAL A 94 -9.72 3.32 -2.67
N GLU A 95 -10.70 3.17 -1.77
CA GLU A 95 -12.13 3.07 -2.11
C GLU A 95 -12.59 4.24 -2.98
N GLY A 96 -12.27 5.48 -2.58
CA GLY A 96 -12.63 6.68 -3.34
C GLY A 96 -12.03 6.68 -4.75
N LEU A 97 -10.76 6.30 -4.89
CA LEU A 97 -10.08 6.25 -6.18
C LEU A 97 -10.64 5.14 -7.08
N MET A 98 -10.98 3.98 -6.53
CA MET A 98 -11.59 2.88 -7.28
C MET A 98 -12.95 3.30 -7.85
N VAL A 99 -13.78 3.98 -7.05
CA VAL A 99 -15.08 4.53 -7.49
C VAL A 99 -14.90 5.57 -8.60
N GLU A 100 -13.93 6.49 -8.46
CA GLU A 100 -13.62 7.49 -9.50
C GLU A 100 -13.18 6.83 -10.82
N MET A 101 -12.37 5.77 -10.77
CA MET A 101 -11.93 5.04 -11.95
C MET A 101 -13.07 4.30 -12.65
N GLU A 102 -13.97 3.69 -11.89
CA GLU A 102 -15.17 3.05 -12.43
C GLU A 102 -16.10 4.06 -13.13
N GLN A 103 -16.32 5.22 -12.51
CA GLN A 103 -17.11 6.30 -13.11
C GLN A 103 -16.45 6.85 -14.38
N GLY A 104 -15.12 7.00 -14.39
CA GLY A 104 -14.36 7.40 -15.58
C GLY A 104 -14.50 6.41 -16.74
N ARG A 105 -14.49 5.10 -16.45
CA ARG A 105 -14.67 4.03 -17.46
C ARG A 105 -16.07 4.02 -18.08
N GLN A 106 -17.09 4.55 -17.41
CA GLN A 106 -18.46 4.64 -17.95
C GLN A 106 -18.68 5.77 -18.97
N HIS A 107 -17.70 6.68 -19.12
CA HIS A 107 -17.80 7.86 -19.98
C HIS A 107 -16.87 7.80 -21.22
N VAL A 108 -16.27 6.64 -21.49
CA VAL A 108 -15.41 6.35 -22.65
C VAL A 108 -16.16 5.43 -23.62
#